data_AF-A0A8B7DNQ5-F1
#
_entry.id   AF-A0A8B7DNQ5-F1
#
_cell.length_a   1.000
_cell.length_b   1.000
_cell.length_c   1.000
_cell.angle_alpha   90.00
_cell.angle_beta   90.00
_cell.angle_gamma   90.00
#
_symmetry.space_group_name_H-M   'P 1'
#
loop_
_entity.id
_entity.type
_entity.pdbx_description
1 polymer ?
#
loop_
_entity_poly.entity_id
_entity_poly.type
_entity_poly.pdbx_seq_one_letter_code
_entity_poly.pdbx_strand_id
1 'polypeptide(L)'
;MEKQKEATYPVETLVIDEALFTEVKKKIFAKIKINGCLSEKINILKRVRQGYPLTMMLYIIQAEIFLTFVRQCDKIKGITVEGNETKIQQYADETNFYLTGENSIREIVMEVLTFEPWQFKRGSKERGDSWEKISNSLNRLPEPYFKVTGRSTRDHINLLIEKFKKKDTKEKNASGITCDLTDYDVAIADVYERFQQSESIFKEQLEHNNGKIDVDNVQAIEMRKREE
;
A
#
# COMPACT_ATOMS: atom_id res chain seq x y z
N MET A 1 29.24 25.38 -3.95
CA MET A 1 28.58 25.85 -2.72
C MET A 1 27.42 26.73 -3.14
N GLU A 2 26.30 26.10 -3.46
CA GLU A 2 25.15 26.77 -4.04
C GLU A 2 24.05 26.85 -2.97
N LYS A 3 23.67 28.08 -2.64
CA LYS A 3 22.73 28.41 -1.58
C LYS A 3 21.36 27.81 -1.91
N GLN A 4 20.83 27.01 -0.98
CA GLN A 4 19.45 26.55 -1.02
C GLN A 4 18.51 27.77 -1.04
N LYS A 5 17.71 27.90 -2.11
CA LYS A 5 16.60 28.85 -2.17
C LYS A 5 15.48 28.34 -1.28
N GLU A 6 15.29 28.98 -0.13
CA GLU A 6 14.07 28.87 0.66
C GLU A 6 12.88 29.31 -0.19
N ALA A 7 11.99 28.37 -0.50
CA ALA A 7 10.71 28.68 -1.11
C ALA A 7 9.82 29.37 -0.07
N THR A 8 9.66 30.68 -0.22
CA THR A 8 8.71 31.49 0.55
C THR A 8 7.29 31.19 0.02
N TYR A 9 6.49 30.45 0.79
CA TYR A 9 5.09 30.17 0.47
C TYR A 9 4.19 31.29 1.03
N PRO A 10 3.30 31.92 0.24
CA PRO A 10 2.26 32.79 0.78
C PRO A 10 1.05 31.91 1.09
N VAL A 11 1.12 31.14 2.17
CA VAL A 11 -0.09 30.76 2.87
C VAL A 11 -0.25 31.86 3.91
N GLU A 12 -1.38 32.55 3.96
CA GLU A 12 -1.73 33.30 5.17
C GLU A 12 -1.70 32.30 6.32
N THR A 13 -0.55 32.22 7.00
CA THR A 13 -0.38 31.39 8.17
C THR A 13 -1.46 31.88 9.10
N LEU A 14 -2.46 31.04 9.36
CA LEU A 14 -3.35 31.21 10.51
C LEU A 14 -2.42 31.19 11.71
N VAL A 15 -1.91 32.37 12.08
CA VAL A 15 -1.15 32.58 13.31
C VAL A 15 -2.19 32.43 14.39
N ILE A 16 -2.35 31.19 14.86
CA ILE A 16 -3.07 30.93 16.08
C ILE A 16 -2.24 31.62 17.15
N ASP A 17 -2.75 32.72 17.68
CA ASP A 17 -2.13 33.42 18.79
C ASP A 17 -1.99 32.43 19.97
N GLU A 18 -0.76 31.95 20.17
CA GLU A 18 -0.44 30.98 21.22
C GLU A 18 -0.80 31.54 22.61
N ALA A 19 -0.73 32.86 22.80
CA ALA A 19 -1.11 33.50 24.05
C ALA A 19 -2.63 33.44 24.26
N LEU A 20 -3.42 33.74 23.23
CA LEU A 20 -4.89 33.62 23.27
C LEU A 20 -5.32 32.17 23.53
N PHE A 21 -4.70 31.20 22.84
CA PHE A 21 -5.03 29.78 23.01
C PHE A 21 -4.66 29.25 24.39
N THR A 22 -3.52 29.70 24.94
CA THR A 22 -3.10 29.38 26.31
C THR A 22 -4.06 29.98 27.34
N GLU A 23 -4.54 31.19 27.10
CA GLU A 23 -5.48 31.87 28.01
C GLU A 23 -6.88 31.23 27.97
N VAL A 24 -7.36 30.84 26.80
CA VAL A 24 -8.63 30.08 26.64
C VAL A 24 -8.55 28.75 27.39
N LYS A 25 -7.43 28.01 27.28
CA LYS A 25 -7.25 26.73 27.97
C LYS A 25 -7.27 26.82 29.50
N LYS A 26 -6.83 27.93 30.08
CA LYS A 26 -6.84 28.13 31.55
C LYS A 26 -8.25 28.18 32.15
N LYS A 27 -9.30 28.42 31.35
CA LYS A 27 -10.69 28.63 31.83
C LYS A 27 -11.64 27.46 31.53
N ILE A 28 -11.18 26.36 30.95
CA ILE A 28 -12.05 25.24 30.56
C ILE A 28 -12.04 24.14 31.63
N PHE A 29 -13.18 23.93 32.28
CA PHE A 29 -13.40 22.87 33.26
C PHE A 29 -14.70 22.11 32.97
N ALA A 30 -14.76 20.84 33.38
CA ALA A 30 -15.97 20.04 33.35
C ALA A 30 -16.32 19.52 34.76
N LYS A 31 -17.59 19.20 34.94
CA LYS A 31 -18.10 18.47 36.09
C LYS A 31 -18.95 17.31 35.58
N ILE A 32 -18.81 16.16 36.20
CA ILE A 32 -19.52 14.94 35.84
C ILE A 32 -20.62 14.73 36.87
N LYS A 33 -21.85 14.50 36.42
CA LYS A 33 -22.97 14.12 37.30
C LYS A 33 -23.03 12.60 37.40
N ILE A 34 -22.84 12.06 38.59
CA ILE A 34 -22.89 10.63 38.89
C ILE A 34 -23.91 10.41 40.00
N ASN A 35 -24.95 9.61 39.74
CA ASN A 35 -26.01 9.28 40.71
C ASN A 35 -26.66 10.51 41.39
N GLY A 36 -26.85 11.60 40.64
CA GLY A 36 -27.43 12.84 41.18
C GLY A 36 -26.43 13.80 41.81
N CYS A 37 -25.25 13.32 42.20
CA CYS A 37 -24.18 14.13 42.78
C CYS A 37 -23.24 14.65 41.70
N LEU A 38 -22.76 15.88 41.87
CA LEU A 38 -21.85 16.54 40.92
C LEU A 38 -20.41 16.38 41.39
N SER A 39 -19.51 15.99 40.48
CA SER A 39 -18.08 15.87 40.77
C SER A 39 -17.43 17.23 41.04
N GLU A 40 -16.22 17.17 41.58
CA GLU A 40 -15.30 18.31 41.58
C GLU A 40 -14.96 18.78 40.16
N LYS A 41 -14.42 20.00 40.05
CA LYS A 41 -14.03 20.59 38.77
C LYS A 41 -12.83 19.84 38.21
N ILE A 42 -12.97 19.31 37.00
CA ILE A 42 -11.90 18.66 36.26
C ILE A 42 -11.45 19.62 35.15
N ASN A 43 -10.19 20.07 35.19
CA ASN A 43 -9.63 20.93 34.16
C ASN A 43 -9.36 20.12 32.88
N ILE A 44 -9.88 20.61 31.74
CA ILE A 44 -9.70 19.94 30.45
C ILE A 44 -8.50 20.55 29.74
N LEU A 45 -7.41 19.80 29.65
CA LEU A 45 -6.15 20.28 29.06
C LEU A 45 -6.00 19.91 27.58
N LYS A 46 -6.37 18.69 27.20
CA LYS A 46 -6.19 18.11 25.86
C LYS A 46 -7.33 17.13 25.58
N ARG A 47 -8.52 17.63 25.23
CA ARG A 47 -9.68 16.87 24.69
C ARG A 47 -10.88 17.82 24.57
N VAL A 48 -11.87 17.42 23.78
CA VAL A 48 -13.18 18.08 23.72
C VAL A 48 -14.24 17.09 24.22
N ARG A 49 -15.30 17.58 24.83
CA ARG A 49 -16.39 16.74 25.37
C ARG A 49 -17.07 15.96 24.24
N GLN A 50 -17.16 14.65 24.39
CA GLN A 50 -17.89 13.78 23.47
C GLN A 50 -19.40 14.02 23.57
N GLY A 51 -20.11 13.94 22.44
CA GLY A 51 -21.56 14.14 22.37
C GLY A 51 -22.01 15.60 22.28
N TYR A 52 -21.08 16.57 22.24
CA TYR A 52 -21.43 17.96 21.99
C TYR A 52 -21.39 18.26 20.47
N PRO A 53 -22.45 18.85 19.87
CA PRO A 53 -22.52 19.07 18.41
C PRO A 53 -21.35 19.87 17.83
N LEU A 54 -20.84 20.84 18.58
CA LEU A 54 -19.70 21.67 18.16
C LEU A 54 -18.39 20.88 18.05
N THR A 55 -18.24 19.80 18.83
CA THR A 55 -17.03 18.96 18.82
C THR A 55 -16.80 18.31 17.46
N MET A 56 -17.86 17.82 16.82
CA MET A 56 -17.79 17.24 15.48
C MET A 56 -17.39 18.29 14.44
N MET A 57 -17.94 19.51 14.52
CA MET A 57 -17.61 20.58 13.58
C MET A 57 -16.14 21.00 13.69
N LEU A 58 -15.63 21.16 14.92
CA LEU A 58 -14.22 21.50 15.15
C LEU A 58 -13.28 20.40 14.64
N TYR A 59 -13.68 19.13 14.81
CA TYR A 59 -12.93 18.00 14.28
C TYR A 59 -12.87 18.01 12.74
N ILE A 60 -14.01 18.22 12.08
CA ILE A 60 -14.08 18.29 10.60
C ILE A 60 -13.22 19.45 10.07
N ILE A 61 -13.26 20.61 10.71
CA ILE A 61 -12.42 21.76 10.31
C ILE A 61 -10.94 21.41 10.43
N GLN A 62 -10.52 20.81 11.54
CA GLN A 62 -9.13 20.37 11.73
C GLN A 62 -8.71 19.34 10.67
N ALA A 63 -9.57 18.37 10.39
CA ALA A 63 -9.38 17.34 9.37
C ALA A 63 -9.23 17.95 7.97
N GLU A 64 -10.12 18.85 7.57
CA GLU A 64 -10.09 19.52 6.25
C GLU A 64 -8.84 20.38 6.05
N ILE A 65 -8.42 21.14 7.07
CA ILE A 65 -7.17 21.93 7.01
C ILE A 65 -5.97 21.00 6.78
N PHE A 66 -5.91 19.89 7.52
CA PHE A 66 -4.84 18.91 7.38
C PHE A 66 -4.86 18.22 6.01
N LEU A 67 -6.03 17.80 5.52
CA LEU A 67 -6.23 17.20 4.21
C LEU A 67 -5.78 18.15 3.09
N THR A 68 -6.18 19.41 3.19
CA THR A 68 -5.82 20.45 2.22
C THR A 68 -4.31 20.65 2.18
N PHE A 69 -3.67 20.73 3.35
CA PHE A 69 -2.21 20.86 3.45
C PHE A 69 -1.48 19.70 2.76
N VAL A 70 -1.89 18.45 3.01
CA VAL A 70 -1.28 17.27 2.38
C VAL A 70 -1.55 17.24 0.87
N ARG A 71 -2.75 17.61 0.41
CA ARG A 71 -3.12 17.67 -1.02
C ARG A 71 -2.28 18.69 -1.78
N GLN A 72 -2.05 19.86 -1.19
CA GLN A 72 -1.29 20.97 -1.80
C GLN A 72 0.24 20.80 -1.71
N CYS A 73 0.73 19.84 -0.92
CA CYS A 73 2.17 19.63 -0.78
C CYS A 73 2.75 18.95 -2.03
N ASP A 74 3.55 19.68 -2.81
CA ASP A 74 4.19 19.17 -4.04
C ASP A 74 5.23 18.07 -3.79
N LYS A 75 5.80 18.02 -2.58
CA LYS A 75 6.77 17.01 -2.16
C LYS A 75 6.13 15.64 -1.91
N ILE A 76 4.83 15.62 -1.61
CA ILE A 76 4.07 14.40 -1.36
C ILE A 76 3.41 14.02 -2.68
N LYS A 77 3.89 12.95 -3.32
CA LYS A 77 3.33 12.42 -4.57
C LYS A 77 2.35 11.30 -4.27
N GLY A 78 1.15 11.42 -4.83
CA GLY A 78 0.03 10.52 -4.61
C GLY A 78 -0.18 9.53 -5.75
N ILE A 79 -1.18 8.67 -5.63
CA ILE A 79 -1.58 7.78 -6.74
C ILE A 79 -2.45 8.55 -7.73
N THR A 80 -2.19 8.43 -9.03
CA THR A 80 -3.04 9.04 -10.06
C THR A 80 -4.08 8.02 -10.52
N VAL A 81 -5.37 8.34 -10.33
CA VAL A 81 -6.51 7.53 -10.78
C VAL A 81 -7.37 8.38 -11.69
N GLU A 82 -7.58 7.93 -12.94
CA GLU A 82 -8.41 8.64 -13.94
C GLU A 82 -8.04 10.12 -14.15
N GLY A 83 -6.74 10.43 -14.07
CA GLY A 83 -6.21 11.79 -14.24
C GLY A 83 -6.20 12.64 -12.97
N ASN A 84 -6.71 12.14 -11.84
CA ASN A 84 -6.73 12.85 -10.56
C ASN A 84 -5.73 12.24 -9.56
N GLU A 85 -4.85 13.07 -9.00
CA GLU A 85 -3.88 12.66 -7.98
C GLU A 85 -4.56 12.57 -6.60
N THR A 86 -4.61 11.38 -6.02
CA THR A 86 -5.11 11.13 -4.67
C THR A 86 -3.93 10.82 -3.74
N LYS A 87 -3.65 11.72 -2.80
CA LYS A 87 -2.56 11.59 -1.81
C LYS A 87 -3.03 11.02 -0.47
N ILE A 88 -4.25 11.32 -0.08
CA ILE A 88 -4.78 11.04 1.27
C ILE A 88 -6.30 10.87 1.23
N GLN A 89 -6.79 9.92 2.02
CA GLN A 89 -8.21 9.72 2.32
C GLN A 89 -8.39 9.66 3.83
N GLN A 90 -9.33 10.44 4.36
CA GLN A 90 -9.65 10.46 5.78
C GLN A 90 -11.14 10.22 5.97
N TYR A 91 -11.48 9.31 6.87
CA TYR A 91 -12.84 9.05 7.31
C TYR A 91 -12.84 9.00 8.83
N ALA A 92 -13.40 10.03 9.46
CA ALA A 92 -13.28 10.22 10.90
C ALA A 92 -11.82 10.04 11.35
N ASP A 93 -11.59 9.27 12.41
CA ASP A 93 -10.27 9.01 12.99
C ASP A 93 -9.35 8.13 12.14
N GLU A 94 -9.86 7.49 11.08
CA GLU A 94 -9.05 6.70 10.16
C GLU A 94 -8.49 7.58 9.04
N THR A 95 -7.16 7.61 8.92
CA THR A 95 -6.44 8.38 7.89
C THR A 95 -5.51 7.47 7.10
N ASN A 96 -5.71 7.38 5.80
CA ASN A 96 -4.93 6.57 4.88
C ASN A 96 -4.15 7.46 3.90
N PHE A 97 -2.86 7.19 3.73
CA PHE A 97 -2.01 7.85 2.75
C PHE A 97 -1.79 6.92 1.54
N TYR A 98 -1.85 7.49 0.36
CA TYR A 98 -1.52 6.82 -0.89
C TYR A 98 -0.34 7.56 -1.50
N LEU A 99 0.85 7.00 -1.34
CA LEU A 99 2.10 7.62 -1.80
C LEU A 99 2.63 6.86 -3.00
N THR A 100 2.99 7.60 -4.05
CA THR A 100 3.69 7.06 -5.22
C THR A 100 5.10 7.60 -5.22
N GLY A 101 6.01 6.93 -4.53
CA GLY A 101 7.43 7.10 -4.83
C GLY A 101 7.79 6.15 -5.96
N GLU A 102 8.21 6.65 -7.12
CA GLU A 102 8.83 5.80 -8.15
C GLU A 102 9.96 4.95 -7.54
N ASN A 103 10.74 5.55 -6.63
CA ASN A 103 11.75 4.85 -5.84
C ASN A 103 11.17 3.73 -4.98
N SER A 104 10.01 3.93 -4.34
CA SER A 104 9.40 2.89 -3.50
C SER A 104 8.90 1.69 -4.31
N ILE A 105 8.33 1.94 -5.50
CA ILE A 105 7.91 0.89 -6.43
C ILE A 105 9.13 0.15 -6.95
N ARG A 106 10.17 0.90 -7.34
CA ARG A 106 11.45 0.35 -7.78
C ARG A 106 12.05 -0.60 -6.74
N GLU A 107 12.18 -0.17 -5.49
CA GLU A 107 12.74 -1.01 -4.42
C GLU A 107 11.92 -2.30 -4.19
N ILE A 108 10.58 -2.21 -4.23
CA ILE A 108 9.71 -3.39 -4.12
C ILE A 108 9.95 -4.36 -5.28
N VAL A 109 10.02 -3.87 -6.52
CA VAL A 109 10.21 -4.70 -7.71
C VAL A 109 11.62 -5.32 -7.73
N MET A 110 12.65 -4.56 -7.35
CA MET A 110 14.03 -5.04 -7.25
C MET A 110 14.21 -6.12 -6.19
N GLU A 111 13.58 -5.98 -5.02
CA GLU A 111 13.62 -7.00 -3.98
C GLU A 111 12.91 -8.29 -4.43
N VAL A 112 11.82 -8.15 -5.19
CA VAL A 112 11.13 -9.30 -5.80
C VAL A 112 11.98 -10.00 -6.85
N LEU A 113 12.73 -9.24 -7.66
CA LEU A 113 13.75 -9.77 -8.58
C LEU A 113 14.90 -10.45 -7.86
N THR A 114 15.26 -9.99 -6.67
CA THR A 114 16.37 -10.54 -5.89
C THR A 114 16.01 -11.86 -5.22
N PHE A 115 14.81 -11.96 -4.65
CA PHE A 115 14.38 -13.14 -3.89
C PHE A 115 13.59 -14.18 -4.72
N GLU A 116 13.32 -13.88 -6.00
CA GLU A 116 12.78 -14.79 -7.02
C GLU A 116 11.63 -15.71 -6.55
N PRO A 117 10.51 -15.16 -6.04
CA PRO A 117 9.41 -15.97 -5.49
C PRO A 117 8.67 -16.85 -6.53
N TRP A 118 8.95 -16.68 -7.82
CA TRP A 118 8.41 -17.52 -8.91
C TRP A 118 9.06 -18.91 -8.99
N GLN A 119 10.23 -19.11 -8.37
CA GLN A 119 10.88 -20.44 -8.34
C GLN A 119 10.06 -21.50 -7.59
N PHE A 120 9.10 -21.08 -6.76
CA PHE A 120 8.31 -21.96 -5.92
C PHE A 120 6.87 -22.09 -6.44
N LYS A 121 6.31 -23.29 -6.28
CA LYS A 121 4.92 -23.58 -6.67
C LYS A 121 3.93 -22.63 -5.99
N ARG A 122 2.90 -22.22 -6.72
CA ARG A 122 1.80 -21.41 -6.16
C ARG A 122 1.15 -22.12 -4.96
N GLY A 123 1.04 -21.40 -3.85
CA GLY A 123 0.46 -21.93 -2.61
C GLY A 123 1.40 -22.80 -1.77
N SER A 124 2.68 -22.97 -2.16
CA SER A 124 3.66 -23.66 -1.31
C SER A 124 4.05 -22.80 -0.10
N LYS A 125 4.47 -23.47 0.97
CA LYS A 125 5.02 -22.81 2.16
C LYS A 125 6.29 -22.02 1.82
N GLU A 126 7.17 -22.60 1.01
CA GLU A 126 8.43 -21.99 0.56
C GLU A 126 8.22 -20.67 -0.19
N ARG A 127 7.14 -20.58 -0.99
CA ARG A 127 6.76 -19.33 -1.65
C ARG A 127 6.32 -18.29 -0.63
N GLY A 128 5.55 -18.70 0.38
CA GLY A 128 5.17 -17.85 1.52
C GLY A 128 6.38 -17.31 2.28
N ASP A 129 7.33 -18.18 2.61
CA ASP A 129 8.57 -17.83 3.31
C ASP A 129 9.42 -16.84 2.49
N SER A 130 9.40 -16.96 1.16
CA SER A 130 10.09 -16.01 0.26
C SER A 130 9.46 -14.62 0.32
N TRP A 131 8.12 -14.52 0.35
CA TRP A 131 7.44 -13.23 0.54
C TRP A 131 7.68 -12.62 1.91
N GLU A 132 7.79 -13.45 2.96
CA GLU A 132 8.16 -12.96 4.30
C GLU A 132 9.58 -12.38 4.30
N LYS A 133 10.55 -13.05 3.67
CA LYS A 133 11.92 -12.54 3.51
C LYS A 133 11.95 -11.19 2.79
N ILE A 134 11.22 -11.06 1.68
CA ILE A 134 11.09 -9.80 0.92
C ILE A 134 10.54 -8.69 1.83
N SER A 135 9.45 -8.96 2.55
CA SER A 135 8.86 -7.95 3.44
C SER A 135 9.79 -7.52 4.56
N ASN A 136 10.56 -8.46 5.11
CA ASN A 136 11.55 -8.18 6.14
C ASN A 136 12.73 -7.37 5.60
N SER A 137 13.14 -7.58 4.34
CA SER A 137 14.17 -6.78 3.68
C SER A 137 13.70 -5.35 3.47
N LEU A 138 12.50 -5.17 2.90
CA LEU A 138 11.89 -3.87 2.68
C LEU A 138 11.75 -3.06 3.98
N ASN A 139 11.27 -3.69 5.06
CA ASN A 139 11.10 -3.01 6.35
C ASN A 139 12.44 -2.60 7.02
N ARG A 140 13.58 -3.11 6.56
CA ARG A 140 14.92 -2.72 7.06
C ARG A 140 15.50 -1.50 6.36
N LEU A 141 14.91 -1.06 5.25
CA LEU A 141 15.40 0.09 4.50
C LEU A 141 15.16 1.40 5.29
N PRO A 142 16.19 2.26 5.43
CA PRO A 142 16.05 3.53 6.14
C PRO A 142 15.25 4.55 5.32
N GLU A 143 15.38 4.52 3.99
CA GLU A 143 14.62 5.34 3.06
C GLU A 143 14.49 4.59 1.72
N PRO A 144 13.27 4.40 1.17
CA PRO A 144 11.97 4.70 1.76
C PRO A 144 11.63 3.77 2.94
N TYR A 145 10.97 4.31 3.98
CA TYR A 145 10.53 3.53 5.13
C TYR A 145 9.28 2.70 4.76
N PHE A 146 9.38 1.38 4.89
CA PHE A 146 8.29 0.46 4.65
C PHE A 146 7.72 -0.12 5.95
N LYS A 147 6.40 -0.33 5.96
CA LYS A 147 5.70 -1.14 6.97
C LYS A 147 4.79 -2.13 6.26
N VAL A 148 5.37 -3.21 5.78
CA VAL A 148 4.69 -4.22 4.94
C VAL A 148 4.83 -5.63 5.50
N THR A 149 3.85 -6.48 5.19
CA THR A 149 3.87 -7.93 5.41
C THR A 149 4.04 -8.67 4.09
N GLY A 150 4.50 -9.94 4.13
CA GLY A 150 4.64 -10.74 2.91
C GLY A 150 3.35 -10.84 2.07
N ARG A 151 2.19 -10.91 2.73
CA ARG A 151 0.88 -10.87 2.05
C ARG A 151 0.67 -9.54 1.33
N SER A 152 0.88 -8.41 2.01
CA SER A 152 0.68 -7.08 1.41
C SER A 152 1.65 -6.83 0.25
N THR A 153 2.91 -7.29 0.33
CA THR A 153 3.89 -7.13 -0.75
C THR A 153 3.47 -7.91 -1.99
N ARG A 154 3.05 -9.17 -1.80
CA ARG A 154 2.53 -10.00 -2.89
C ARG A 154 1.29 -9.39 -3.54
N ASP A 155 0.34 -8.93 -2.72
CA ASP A 155 -0.91 -8.34 -3.21
C ASP A 155 -0.64 -7.02 -3.97
N HIS A 156 0.35 -6.23 -3.51
CA HIS A 156 0.81 -5.03 -4.20
C HIS A 156 1.46 -5.33 -5.55
N ILE A 157 2.32 -6.35 -5.65
CA ILE A 157 2.92 -6.80 -6.91
C ILE A 157 1.83 -7.27 -7.89
N ASN A 158 0.85 -8.05 -7.43
CA ASN A 158 -0.26 -8.48 -8.28
C ASN A 158 -1.06 -7.28 -8.81
N LEU A 159 -1.30 -6.27 -7.96
CA LEU A 159 -1.97 -5.03 -8.37
C LEU A 159 -1.16 -4.26 -9.41
N LEU A 160 0.18 -4.20 -9.27
CA LEU A 160 1.07 -3.56 -10.24
C LEU A 160 1.03 -4.29 -11.59
N ILE A 161 1.06 -5.62 -11.59
CA ILE A 161 0.91 -6.45 -12.81
C ILE A 161 -0.44 -6.18 -13.48
N GLU A 162 -1.53 -6.13 -12.73
CA GLU A 162 -2.86 -5.83 -13.29
C GLU A 162 -2.95 -4.43 -13.89
N LYS A 163 -2.33 -3.44 -13.23
CA LYS A 163 -2.25 -2.07 -13.75
C LYS A 163 -1.44 -2.01 -15.04
N PHE A 164 -0.30 -2.71 -15.09
CA PHE A 164 0.53 -2.83 -16.30
C PHE A 164 -0.27 -3.42 -17.47
N LYS A 165 -0.95 -4.56 -17.27
CA LYS A 165 -1.80 -5.18 -18.31
C LYS A 165 -2.87 -4.23 -18.86
N LYS A 166 -3.52 -3.47 -17.97
CA LYS A 166 -4.56 -2.50 -18.35
C LYS A 166 -3.99 -1.33 -19.13
N LYS A 167 -2.80 -0.84 -18.75
CA LYS A 167 -2.06 0.21 -19.49
C LYS A 167 -1.72 -0.28 -20.90
N ASP A 168 -1.09 -1.45 -20.99
CA ASP A 168 -0.66 -2.09 -22.23
C ASP A 168 -1.85 -2.32 -23.21
N THR A 169 -3.01 -2.71 -22.68
CA THR A 169 -4.24 -2.89 -23.47
C THR A 169 -4.82 -1.56 -23.97
N LYS A 170 -4.82 -0.52 -23.12
CA LYS A 170 -5.30 0.81 -23.50
C LYS A 170 -4.42 1.44 -24.56
N GLU A 171 -3.11 1.29 -24.44
CA GLU A 171 -2.12 1.82 -25.40
C GLU A 171 -2.25 1.15 -26.77
N LYS A 172 -2.34 -0.18 -26.81
CA LYS A 172 -2.62 -0.94 -28.05
C LYS A 172 -3.93 -0.51 -28.73
N ASN A 173 -4.93 -0.13 -27.95
CA ASN A 173 -6.24 0.29 -28.47
C ASN A 173 -6.31 1.78 -28.84
N ALA A 174 -5.49 2.64 -28.23
CA ALA A 174 -5.59 4.10 -28.37
C ALA A 174 -4.63 4.70 -29.41
N SER A 175 -3.48 4.08 -29.68
CA SER A 175 -2.52 4.62 -30.64
C SER A 175 -1.59 3.53 -31.17
N GLY A 176 -1.49 3.40 -32.50
CA GLY A 176 -0.50 2.54 -33.18
C GLY A 176 0.93 3.07 -33.11
N ILE A 177 1.30 3.79 -32.04
CA ILE A 177 2.60 4.44 -31.86
C ILE A 177 3.21 3.95 -30.54
N THR A 178 4.52 3.73 -30.59
CA THR A 178 5.38 3.25 -29.50
C THR A 178 5.42 4.23 -28.33
N CYS A 179 5.04 3.78 -27.14
CA CYS A 179 5.15 4.53 -25.89
C CYS A 179 6.57 4.38 -25.32
N ASP A 180 7.13 5.45 -24.74
CA ASP A 180 8.38 5.40 -24.00
C ASP A 180 8.14 4.64 -22.68
N LEU A 181 8.57 3.39 -22.63
CA LEU A 181 8.52 2.54 -21.44
C LEU A 181 9.44 3.12 -20.37
N THR A 182 8.91 3.32 -19.17
CA THR A 182 9.73 3.71 -18.02
C THR A 182 10.56 2.53 -17.52
N ASP A 183 11.69 2.78 -16.88
CA ASP A 183 12.58 1.74 -16.34
C ASP A 183 11.86 0.77 -15.38
N TYR A 184 10.87 1.26 -14.63
CA TYR A 184 10.07 0.41 -13.74
C TYR A 184 8.99 -0.40 -14.48
N ASP A 185 8.43 0.13 -15.59
CA ASP A 185 7.48 -0.61 -16.43
C ASP A 185 8.18 -1.82 -17.07
N VAL A 186 9.45 -1.67 -17.49
CA VAL A 186 10.29 -2.78 -17.97
C VAL A 186 10.53 -3.83 -16.88
N ALA A 187 10.86 -3.40 -15.66
CA ALA A 187 11.10 -4.31 -14.54
C ALA A 187 9.83 -5.09 -14.13
N ILE A 188 8.65 -4.44 -14.16
CA ILE A 188 7.37 -5.11 -13.89
C ILE A 188 7.04 -6.11 -14.99
N ALA A 189 7.33 -5.79 -16.26
CA ALA A 189 7.14 -6.70 -17.38
C ALA A 189 8.00 -7.96 -17.23
N ASP A 190 9.28 -7.83 -16.87
CA ASP A 190 10.18 -8.97 -16.61
C ASP A 190 9.65 -9.85 -15.46
N VAL A 191 9.28 -9.25 -14.34
CA VAL A 191 8.67 -9.99 -13.21
C VAL A 191 7.41 -10.73 -13.66
N TYR A 192 6.55 -10.10 -14.45
CA TYR A 192 5.33 -10.72 -14.96
C TYR A 192 5.63 -11.92 -15.86
N GLU A 193 6.57 -11.77 -16.80
CA GLU A 193 6.95 -12.81 -17.74
C GLU A 193 7.54 -14.04 -17.01
N ARG A 194 8.41 -13.81 -16.02
CA ARG A 194 8.97 -14.87 -15.18
C ARG A 194 7.91 -15.62 -14.37
N PHE A 195 6.92 -14.92 -13.83
CA PHE A 195 5.79 -15.56 -13.16
C PHE A 195 4.96 -16.43 -14.11
N GLN A 196 4.73 -15.98 -15.35
CA GLN A 196 4.00 -16.78 -16.35
C GLN A 196 4.79 -18.03 -16.75
N GLN A 197 6.09 -17.88 -17.05
CA GLN A 197 6.96 -19.00 -17.41
C GLN A 197 7.04 -20.05 -16.30
N SER A 198 7.15 -19.62 -15.04
CA SER A 198 7.20 -20.58 -13.94
C SER A 198 5.86 -21.29 -13.74
N GLU A 199 4.74 -20.57 -13.87
CA GLU A 199 3.41 -21.19 -13.78
C GLU A 199 3.15 -22.20 -14.91
N SER A 200 3.62 -21.96 -16.14
CA SER A 200 3.51 -22.92 -17.24
C SER A 200 4.37 -24.17 -16.99
N ILE A 201 5.62 -24.00 -16.53
CA ILE A 201 6.51 -25.13 -16.20
C ILE A 201 5.89 -25.99 -15.09
N PHE A 202 5.36 -25.38 -14.03
CA PHE A 202 4.71 -26.14 -12.96
C PHE A 202 3.46 -26.87 -13.43
N LYS A 203 2.72 -26.30 -14.38
CA LYS A 203 1.54 -26.95 -14.96
C LYS A 203 1.93 -28.17 -15.81
N GLU A 204 2.92 -28.04 -16.67
CA GLU A 204 3.45 -29.15 -17.48
C GLU A 204 3.99 -30.29 -16.62
N GLN A 205 4.72 -29.98 -15.53
CA GLN A 205 5.20 -30.99 -14.59
C GLN A 205 4.07 -31.75 -13.91
N LEU A 206 2.96 -31.07 -13.56
CA LEU A 206 1.79 -31.72 -12.98
C LEU A 206 1.09 -32.63 -13.99
N GLU A 207 0.94 -32.18 -15.23
CA GLU A 207 0.35 -32.98 -16.32
C GLU A 207 1.21 -34.21 -16.63
N HIS A 208 2.55 -34.05 -16.66
CA HIS A 208 3.47 -35.17 -16.86
C HIS A 208 3.42 -36.19 -15.71
N ASN A 209 3.39 -35.73 -14.46
CA ASN A 209 3.30 -36.62 -13.30
C ASN A 209 1.97 -37.38 -13.25
N ASN A 210 0.86 -36.71 -13.56
CA ASN A 210 -0.45 -37.38 -13.63
C ASN A 210 -0.49 -38.41 -14.77
N GLY A 211 0.03 -38.05 -15.96
CA GLY A 211 0.12 -38.98 -17.08
C GLY A 211 1.00 -40.20 -16.78
N LYS A 212 2.09 -40.02 -16.02
CA LYS A 212 2.94 -41.14 -15.57
C LYS A 212 2.20 -42.06 -14.59
N ILE A 213 1.47 -41.50 -13.64
CA ILE A 213 0.63 -42.27 -12.71
C ILE A 213 -0.42 -43.09 -13.46
N ASP A 214 -1.07 -42.51 -14.48
CA ASP A 214 -2.06 -43.21 -15.29
C ASP A 214 -1.43 -44.36 -16.09
N VAL A 215 -0.24 -44.17 -16.67
CA VAL A 215 0.51 -45.23 -17.37
C VAL A 215 0.89 -46.35 -16.41
N ASP A 216 1.43 -46.03 -15.23
CA ASP A 216 1.83 -47.02 -14.23
C ASP A 216 0.62 -47.84 -13.74
N ASN A 217 -0.53 -47.18 -13.57
CA ASN A 217 -1.80 -47.84 -13.20
C ASN A 217 -2.31 -48.77 -14.31
N VAL A 218 -2.26 -48.35 -15.58
CA VAL A 218 -2.66 -49.19 -16.72
C VAL A 218 -1.75 -50.41 -16.86
N GLN A 219 -0.43 -50.22 -16.76
CA GLN A 219 0.54 -51.33 -16.80
C GLN A 219 0.33 -52.32 -15.65
N ALA A 220 0.05 -51.85 -14.44
CA ALA A 220 -0.25 -52.72 -13.29
C ALA A 220 -1.54 -53.54 -13.49
N ILE A 221 -2.57 -52.95 -14.12
CA ILE A 221 -3.82 -53.66 -14.46
C ILE A 221 -3.57 -54.71 -15.55
N GLU A 222 -2.78 -54.40 -16.56
CA GLU A 222 -2.45 -55.35 -17.64
C GLU A 222 -1.60 -56.53 -17.14
N MET A 223 -0.66 -56.32 -16.22
CA MET A 223 0.13 -57.41 -15.64
C MET A 223 -0.73 -58.41 -14.84
N ARG A 224 -1.71 -57.92 -14.06
CA ARG A 224 -2.63 -58.81 -13.31
C ARG A 224 -3.49 -59.68 -14.22
N LYS A 225 -3.87 -59.21 -15.40
CA LYS A 225 -4.68 -59.98 -16.37
C LYS A 225 -3.90 -61.05 -17.13
N ARG A 226 -2.56 -61.06 -17.07
CA ARG A 226 -1.73 -62.08 -17.72
C ARG A 226 -1.35 -63.23 -16.80
N GLU A 227 -1.60 -63.09 -15.49
CA GLU A 227 -1.34 -64.12 -14.48
C GLU A 227 -2.55 -65.03 -14.20
N GLU A 228 -3.71 -64.74 -14.81
CA GLU A 228 -4.91 -65.60 -14.88
C GLU A 228 -4.95 -66.39 -16.20
#